data_AF-A0A928CLF9-F1
#
_entry.id   AF-A0A928CLF9-F1
#
_cell.length_a   1.000
_cell.length_b   1.000
_cell.length_c   1.000
_cell.angle_alpha   90.00
_cell.angle_beta   90.00
_cell.angle_gamma   90.00
#
_symmetry.space_group_name_H-M   'P 1'
#
loop_
_entity.id
_entity.type
_entity.pdbx_description
1 polymer ?
#
loop_
_entity_poly.entity_id
_entity_poly.type
_entity_poly.pdbx_seq_one_letter_code
_entity_poly.pdbx_strand_id
1 'polypeptide(L)'
;MFSDYIFYDGLLKEVKRDYADKSLQLLVECRDNQEKWLLLQIICTGITFCRIEEHNGNQEILSEPVRVISLPDGKKLVTLDDETVSDPEQLKNNGKFVIICQNVSCREIR
;
A
#
# COMPACT_ATOMS: atom_id res chain seq x y z
N MET A 1 8.16 -2.69 -16.75
CA MET A 1 7.80 -3.89 -15.96
C MET A 1 8.16 -3.53 -14.53
N PHE A 2 7.19 -3.03 -13.76
CA PHE A 2 7.47 -2.61 -12.38
C PHE A 2 7.67 -3.89 -11.59
N SER A 3 8.87 -4.06 -11.02
CA SER A 3 9.18 -5.12 -10.06
C SER A 3 8.10 -5.13 -8.97
N ASP A 4 7.68 -6.32 -8.56
CA ASP A 4 6.56 -6.61 -7.64
C ASP A 4 6.73 -6.04 -6.21
N TYR A 5 7.67 -5.12 -6.02
CA TYR A 5 8.13 -4.57 -4.75
C TYR A 5 8.42 -3.09 -4.91
N ILE A 6 7.94 -2.29 -3.96
CA ILE A 6 8.48 -0.96 -3.74
C ILE A 6 8.94 -0.88 -2.29
N PHE A 7 10.27 -1.01 -2.12
CA PHE A 7 10.93 -0.94 -0.83
C PHE A 7 10.87 0.47 -0.29
N TYR A 8 10.14 0.63 0.81
CA TYR A 8 9.88 1.90 1.45
C TYR A 8 9.69 1.68 2.94
N ASP A 9 10.75 1.86 3.74
CA ASP A 9 10.55 2.15 5.17
C ASP A 9 9.89 3.53 5.23
N GLY A 10 8.64 3.61 5.68
CA GLY A 10 7.87 4.82 5.52
C GLY A 10 6.77 5.08 6.54
N LEU A 11 6.47 6.36 6.71
CA LEU A 11 5.32 6.86 7.44
C LEU A 11 4.18 7.01 6.45
N LEU A 12 3.10 6.25 6.61
CA LEU A 12 1.87 6.52 5.86
C LEU A 12 1.40 7.94 6.22
N LYS A 13 1.18 8.77 5.21
CA LYS A 13 0.69 10.15 5.34
C LYS A 13 -0.57 10.34 4.51
N GLU A 14 -1.53 11.11 5.03
CA GLU A 14 -2.68 11.60 4.26
C GLU A 14 -3.43 10.53 3.43
N VAL A 15 -4.23 9.69 4.10
CA VAL A 15 -5.15 8.78 3.41
C VAL A 15 -6.35 9.57 2.89
N LYS A 16 -6.52 9.65 1.58
CA LYS A 16 -7.69 10.29 0.93
C LYS A 16 -8.53 9.21 0.28
N ARG A 17 -9.80 9.12 0.69
CA ARG A 17 -10.75 8.10 0.20
C ARG A 17 -11.85 8.78 -0.59
N ASP A 18 -12.08 8.31 -1.82
CA ASP A 18 -13.28 8.65 -2.59
C ASP A 18 -14.10 7.38 -2.84
N TYR A 19 -15.20 7.29 -2.11
CA TYR A 19 -16.10 6.14 -2.18
C TYR A 19 -17.01 6.18 -3.42
N ALA A 20 -17.22 7.34 -4.05
CA ALA A 20 -18.05 7.45 -5.26
C ALA A 20 -17.37 6.76 -6.45
N ASP A 21 -16.06 6.97 -6.59
CA ASP A 21 -15.27 6.43 -7.70
C ASP A 21 -14.52 5.13 -7.36
N LYS A 22 -14.77 4.56 -6.16
CA LYS A 22 -14.06 3.40 -5.62
C LYS A 22 -12.53 3.57 -5.75
N SER A 23 -12.06 4.75 -5.38
CA SER A 23 -10.65 5.13 -5.49
C SER A 23 -10.07 5.49 -4.13
N LEU A 24 -8.79 5.19 -3.96
CA LEU A 24 -8.03 5.53 -2.77
C LEU A 24 -6.68 6.06 -3.17
N GLN A 25 -6.33 7.18 -2.56
CA GLN A 25 -5.01 7.75 -2.66
C GLN A 25 -4.32 7.68 -1.31
N LEU A 26 -3.08 7.20 -1.33
CA LEU A 26 -2.18 7.16 -0.19
C LEU A 26 -0.97 8.01 -0.51
N LEU A 27 -0.53 8.82 0.44
CA LEU A 27 0.82 9.36 0.43
C LEU A 27 1.64 8.57 1.44
N VAL A 28 2.87 8.22 1.11
CA VAL A 28 3.79 7.54 2.02
C VAL A 28 5.06 8.35 2.00
N GLU A 29 5.49 8.85 3.15
CA GLU A 29 6.84 9.40 3.28
C GLU A 29 7.80 8.26 3.54
N CYS A 30 8.72 8.01 2.63
CA CYS A 30 9.54 6.80 2.67
C CYS A 30 10.94 7.03 2.10
N ARG A 31 11.82 6.05 2.34
CA ARG A 31 13.18 6.04 1.78
C ARG A 31 13.26 5.17 0.54
N ASP A 32 13.86 5.69 -0.53
CA ASP A 32 14.17 4.88 -1.72
C ASP A 32 15.33 3.89 -1.47
N ASN A 33 15.72 3.16 -2.52
CA ASN A 33 16.85 2.21 -2.48
C ASN A 33 18.23 2.88 -2.28
N GLN A 34 18.30 4.22 -2.26
CA GLN A 34 19.49 5.00 -1.95
C GLN A 34 19.39 5.67 -0.57
N GLU A 35 18.42 5.26 0.26
CA GLU A 35 18.12 5.83 1.57
C GLU A 35 17.68 7.31 1.55
N LYS A 36 17.26 7.83 0.39
CA LYS A 36 16.77 9.22 0.28
C LYS A 36 15.29 9.30 0.60
N TRP A 37 14.94 10.28 1.42
CA TRP A 37 13.54 10.61 1.72
C TRP A 37 12.81 11.10 0.47
N LEU A 38 11.63 10.56 0.24
CA LEU A 38 10.68 10.99 -0.79
C LEU A 38 9.24 10.83 -0.31
N LEU A 39 8.31 11.41 -1.08
CA LEU A 39 6.88 11.14 -0.94
C LEU A 39 6.44 10.23 -2.08
N LEU A 40 5.95 9.04 -1.75
CA LEU A 40 5.33 8.13 -2.71
C LEU A 40 3.82 8.36 -2.71
N GLN A 41 3.26 8.60 -3.89
CA GLN A 41 1.81 8.55 -4.07
C GLN A 41 1.42 7.19 -4.65
N ILE A 42 0.52 6.50 -3.96
CA ILE A 42 -0.12 5.27 -4.44
C ILE A 42 -1.59 5.58 -4.73
N ILE A 43 -2.03 5.22 -5.93
CA ILE A 43 -3.43 5.37 -6.36
C ILE A 43 -3.98 3.99 -6.68
N CYS A 44 -5.04 3.61 -5.97
CA CYS A 44 -5.78 2.37 -6.18
C CYS A 44 -7.16 2.71 -6.76
N THR A 45 -7.58 2.03 -7.82
CA THR A 45 -8.92 2.20 -8.43
C THR A 45 -9.65 0.88 -8.60
N GLY A 46 -10.98 0.95 -8.61
CA GLY A 46 -11.83 -0.24 -8.63
C GLY A 46 -11.71 -1.03 -7.32
N ILE A 47 -11.67 -0.32 -6.20
CA ILE A 47 -11.50 -0.91 -4.86
C ILE A 47 -12.73 -1.75 -4.51
N THR A 48 -12.47 -2.98 -4.08
CA THR A 48 -13.49 -3.90 -3.55
C THR A 48 -13.34 -4.15 -2.06
N PHE A 49 -12.16 -3.88 -1.50
CA PHE A 49 -11.88 -4.03 -0.08
C PHE A 49 -10.79 -3.05 0.34
N CYS A 50 -10.93 -2.44 1.51
CA CYS A 50 -9.93 -1.56 2.10
C CYS A 50 -10.02 -1.69 3.62
N ARG A 51 -8.90 -2.06 4.26
CA ARG A 51 -8.71 -2.05 5.70
C ARG A 51 -7.39 -1.33 5.99
N ILE A 52 -7.43 -0.34 6.87
CA ILE A 52 -6.26 0.37 7.34
C ILE A 52 -6.35 0.36 8.86
N GLU A 53 -5.40 -0.26 9.53
CA GLU A 53 -5.33 -0.20 11.00
C GLU A 53 -4.73 1.14 11.40
N GLU A 54 -5.45 1.88 12.26
CA GLU A 54 -5.00 3.15 12.82
C GLU A 54 -4.88 2.98 14.34
N HIS A 55 -3.67 3.07 14.88
CA HIS A 55 -3.45 3.10 16.32
C HIS A 55 -3.28 4.56 16.79
N ASN A 56 -4.19 5.04 17.63
CA ASN A 56 -4.10 6.31 18.37
C ASN A 56 -4.05 7.60 17.54
N GLY A 57 -4.64 7.64 16.34
CA GLY A 57 -4.76 8.86 15.53
C GLY A 57 -3.46 9.41 14.95
N ASN A 58 -2.34 8.75 15.25
CA ASN A 58 -1.08 8.90 14.53
C ASN A 58 -0.96 7.72 13.58
N GLN A 59 -0.68 8.00 12.31
CA GLN A 59 -0.36 6.96 11.34
C GLN A 59 0.93 6.27 11.84
N GLU A 60 0.83 5.00 12.23
CA GLU A 60 1.97 4.25 12.76
C GLU A 60 3.13 4.27 11.76
N ILE A 61 4.35 4.22 12.30
CA ILE A 61 5.57 4.06 11.50
C ILE A 61 5.54 2.67 10.88
N LEU A 62 5.46 2.60 9.56
CA LEU A 62 5.41 1.34 8.81
C LEU A 62 6.83 1.09 8.30
N SER A 63 7.59 0.31 9.07
CA SER A 63 8.91 -0.17 8.66
C SER A 63 8.85 -1.31 7.64
N GLU A 64 7.65 -1.62 7.14
CA GLU A 64 7.45 -2.69 6.16
C GLU A 64 7.37 -2.12 4.73
N PRO A 65 7.95 -2.80 3.72
CA PRO A 65 7.83 -2.40 2.33
C PRO A 65 6.39 -2.50 1.79
N VAL A 66 6.08 -1.67 0.78
CA VAL A 66 4.82 -1.76 0.05
C VAL A 66 4.90 -2.89 -0.97
N ARG A 67 3.99 -3.86 -0.85
CA ARG A 67 3.90 -5.01 -1.73
C ARG A 67 2.62 -4.95 -2.56
N VAL A 68 2.76 -5.25 -3.86
CA VAL A 68 1.64 -5.37 -4.80
C VAL A 68 1.60 -6.80 -5.32
N ILE A 69 0.57 -7.55 -4.94
CA ILE A 69 0.42 -8.97 -5.28
C ILE A 69 -0.73 -9.13 -6.27
N SER A 70 -0.48 -9.82 -7.38
CA SER A 70 -1.54 -10.21 -8.31
C SER A 70 -2.35 -11.38 -7.74
N LEU A 71 -3.67 -11.23 -7.64
CA LEU A 71 -4.59 -12.27 -7.19
C LEU A 71 -5.09 -13.11 -8.39
N PRO A 72 -5.51 -14.38 -8.18
CA PRO A 72 -5.98 -15.24 -9.26
C PRO A 72 -7.20 -14.72 -10.02
N ASP A 73 -8.01 -13.85 -9.41
CA ASP A 73 -9.19 -13.22 -10.01
C ASP A 73 -8.85 -11.96 -10.85
N GLY A 74 -7.56 -11.68 -11.07
CA GLY A 74 -7.07 -10.54 -11.82
C GLY A 74 -7.03 -9.23 -11.03
N LYS A 75 -7.42 -9.23 -9.76
CA LYS A 75 -7.26 -8.08 -8.86
C LYS A 75 -5.85 -8.00 -8.30
N LYS A 76 -5.57 -6.90 -7.61
CA LYS A 76 -4.31 -6.64 -6.93
C LYS A 76 -4.57 -6.44 -5.44
N LEU A 77 -3.78 -7.14 -4.62
CA LEU A 77 -3.64 -6.90 -3.20
C LEU A 77 -2.49 -5.93 -2.98
N VAL A 78 -2.76 -4.78 -2.38
CA VAL A 78 -1.75 -3.81 -1.94
C VAL A 78 -1.69 -3.87 -0.43
N THR A 79 -0.52 -4.19 0.13
CA THR A 79 -0.31 -4.34 1.57
C THR A 79 1.07 -3.85 1.97
N LEU A 80 1.25 -3.58 3.25
CA LEU A 80 2.56 -3.46 3.90
C LEU A 80 2.81 -4.76 4.65
N ASP A 81 3.97 -5.39 4.43
CA ASP A 81 4.30 -6.69 5.00
C ASP A 81 5.82 -6.84 5.16
N ASP A 82 6.26 -7.59 6.18
CA ASP A 82 7.68 -7.85 6.48
C ASP A 82 8.32 -8.90 5.54
N GLU A 83 7.64 -9.22 4.43
CA GLU A 83 7.98 -10.22 3.43
C GLU A 83 7.98 -11.68 3.92
N THR A 84 7.65 -11.94 5.18
CA THR A 84 7.63 -13.31 5.72
C THR A 84 6.34 -14.06 5.36
N VAL A 85 5.27 -13.35 5.00
CA VAL A 85 3.97 -13.95 4.65
C VAL A 85 3.81 -14.05 3.14
N SER A 86 3.75 -15.29 2.64
CA SER A 86 3.61 -15.55 1.20
C SER A 86 2.17 -15.77 0.73
N ASP A 87 1.26 -16.15 1.63
CA ASP A 87 -0.14 -16.42 1.31
C ASP A 87 -1.00 -15.15 1.29
N PRO A 88 -1.59 -14.77 0.15
CA PRO A 88 -2.47 -13.60 0.05
C PRO A 88 -3.68 -13.65 0.99
N GLU A 89 -4.21 -14.82 1.35
CA GLU A 89 -5.35 -14.91 2.29
C GLU A 89 -4.93 -14.58 3.72
N GLN A 90 -3.71 -14.94 4.11
CA GLN A 90 -3.15 -14.55 5.41
C GLN A 90 -2.91 -13.05 5.44
N LEU A 91 -2.37 -12.48 4.35
CA LEU A 91 -2.14 -11.03 4.24
C LEU A 91 -3.44 -10.21 4.30
N LYS A 92 -4.55 -10.71 3.75
CA LYS A 92 -5.86 -10.05 3.90
C LYS A 92 -6.30 -9.89 5.36
N ASN A 93 -5.92 -10.85 6.20
CA ASN A 93 -6.33 -10.90 7.60
C ASN A 93 -5.30 -10.27 8.54
N ASN A 94 -4.02 -10.34 8.21
CA ASN A 94 -2.91 -9.97 9.09
C ASN A 94 -2.16 -8.70 8.64
N GLY A 95 -2.34 -8.27 7.39
CA GLY A 95 -1.69 -7.06 6.89
C GLY A 95 -2.16 -5.83 7.66
N LYS A 96 -1.22 -5.00 8.14
CA LYS A 96 -1.51 -3.72 8.83
C LYS A 96 -2.37 -2.79 7.99
N PHE A 97 -2.25 -2.95 6.68
CA PHE A 97 -3.05 -2.26 5.69
C PHE A 97 -3.30 -3.21 4.52
N VAL A 98 -4.53 -3.28 4.04
CA VAL A 98 -4.96 -4.21 2.99
C VAL A 98 -5.91 -3.49 2.05
N ILE A 99 -5.52 -3.36 0.79
CA ILE A 99 -6.41 -2.94 -0.30
C ILE A 99 -6.52 -4.05 -1.33
N ILE A 100 -7.74 -4.33 -1.75
CA ILE A 100 -7.99 -5.11 -2.96
C ILE A 100 -8.60 -4.18 -4.00
N CYS A 101 -7.92 -4.04 -5.13
CA CYS A 101 -8.29 -3.13 -6.21
C CYS A 101 -8.06 -3.76 -7.59
N GLN A 102 -8.63 -3.16 -8.63
CA GLN A 102 -8.40 -3.61 -10.01
C GLN A 102 -7.06 -3.08 -10.54
N ASN A 103 -6.77 -1.80 -10.29
CA ASN A 103 -5.55 -1.16 -10.73
C ASN A 103 -4.87 -0.45 -9.57
N VAL A 104 -3.54 -0.47 -9.61
CA VAL A 104 -2.67 0.30 -8.74
C VAL A 104 -1.62 1.00 -9.62
N SER A 105 -1.37 2.26 -9.32
CA SER A 105 -0.28 3.05 -9.90
C SER A 105 0.47 3.77 -8.79
N CYS A 106 1.79 3.88 -8.93
CA CYS A 106 2.66 4.56 -7.99
C CYS A 106 3.47 5.65 -8.70
N ARG A 107 3.69 6.78 -8.04
CA ARG A 107 4.64 7.81 -8.49
C ARG A 107 5.37 8.45 -7.32
N GLU A 108 6.64 8.76 -7.54
CA GLU A 108 7.43 9.58 -6.63
C GLU A 108 7.04 11.06 -6.78
N ILE A 109 6.94 11.77 -5.66
CA ILE A 109 6.76 13.22 -5.55
C ILE A 109 8.03 13.75 -4.87
N ARG A 110 8.74 14.66 -5.55
CA ARG A 110 9.95 15.34 -5.05
C ARG A 110 9.63 16.79 -4.67
#